data_AF-A0A2H0MUW1-F1
#
_entry.id   AF-A0A2H0MUW1-F1
#
_cell.length_a   1.000
_cell.length_b   1.000
_cell.length_c   1.000
_cell.angle_alpha   90.00
_cell.angle_beta   90.00
_cell.angle_gamma   90.00
#
_symmetry.space_group_name_H-M   'P 1'
#
loop_
_entity.id
_entity.type
_entity.pdbx_description
1 polymer ?
#
loop_
_entity_poly.entity_id
_entity_poly.type
_entity_poly.pdbx_seq_one_letter_code
_entity_poly.pdbx_strand_id
1 'polypeptide(L)'
;MDFTHIKIGLALAMIAILLGGSMGLGFGCCEETFEDTFKESAAAVLAEKYNGDQKKADKVTKKSWVYMKRAHLHSQTMGVISIAFSLIAAGLMFPPKLQMGISILSGFGGLGYGLFWLFAGFLAPGMGSTGAAKDAVGLLAQASAGSFYIAALALFGALGYRVFFLKMAGQKNPNSSNG
;
A
#
# COMPACT_ATOMS: atom_id res chain seq x y z
N MET A 1 14.13 -15.38 16.42
CA MET A 1 13.13 -14.91 15.44
C MET A 1 13.44 -15.61 14.14
N ASP A 2 12.48 -16.36 13.58
CA ASP A 2 12.63 -17.09 12.32
C ASP A 2 11.95 -16.30 11.19
N PHE A 3 12.66 -16.08 10.08
CA PHE A 3 12.18 -15.31 8.93
C PHE A 3 11.56 -16.18 7.83
N THR A 4 11.63 -17.51 7.95
CA THR A 4 11.24 -18.46 6.90
C THR A 4 9.82 -18.22 6.39
N HIS A 5 8.90 -17.88 7.29
CA HIS A 5 7.49 -17.68 6.97
C HIS A 5 7.13 -16.25 6.55
N ILE A 6 8.02 -15.28 6.73
CA ILE A 6 7.77 -13.86 6.40
C ILE A 6 8.61 -13.32 5.25
N LYS A 7 9.61 -14.08 4.78
CA LYS A 7 10.58 -13.63 3.77
C LYS A 7 9.96 -13.06 2.48
N ILE A 8 8.88 -13.66 2.00
CA ILE A 8 8.20 -13.20 0.77
C ILE A 8 7.48 -11.87 1.02
N GLY A 9 6.75 -11.77 2.13
CA GLY A 9 6.09 -10.53 2.52
C GLY A 9 7.07 -9.39 2.77
N LEU A 10 8.22 -9.68 3.39
CA LEU A 10 9.31 -8.72 3.56
C LEU A 10 9.88 -8.26 2.21
N ALA A 11 10.11 -9.17 1.26
CA ALA A 11 10.60 -8.79 -0.06
C ALA A 11 9.62 -7.84 -0.78
N LEU A 12 8.32 -8.13 -0.74
CA LEU A 12 7.28 -7.25 -1.30
C LEU A 12 7.27 -5.86 -0.62
N ALA A 13 7.40 -5.84 0.71
CA ALA A 13 7.46 -4.60 1.47
C ALA A 13 8.71 -3.77 1.14
N MET A 14 9.87 -4.41 0.96
CA MET A 14 11.11 -3.74 0.54
C MET A 14 10.97 -3.16 -0.87
N ILE A 15 10.36 -3.90 -1.80
CA ILE A 15 10.09 -3.38 -3.15
C ILE A 15 9.16 -2.16 -3.08
N ALA A 16 8.13 -2.18 -2.22
CA ALA A 16 7.25 -1.02 -2.02
C ALA A 16 8.03 0.21 -1.50
N ILE A 17 8.92 0.02 -0.52
CA ILE A 17 9.77 1.09 -0.01
C ILE A 17 10.70 1.62 -1.10
N LEU A 18 11.35 0.74 -1.86
CA LEU A 18 12.23 1.12 -2.95
C LEU A 18 11.47 1.89 -4.03
N LEU A 19 10.28 1.43 -4.44
CA LEU A 19 9.41 2.16 -5.36
C LEU A 19 9.13 3.57 -4.85
N GLY A 20 8.66 3.69 -3.60
CA GLY A 20 8.40 4.99 -3.00
C GLY A 20 9.66 5.86 -2.91
N GLY A 21 10.80 5.29 -2.55
CA GLY A 21 12.11 5.96 -2.52
C GLY A 21 12.52 6.49 -3.89
N SER A 22 12.46 5.66 -4.93
CA SER A 22 12.76 6.03 -6.31
C SER A 22 11.85 7.16 -6.80
N MET A 23 10.56 7.13 -6.44
CA MET A 23 9.64 8.23 -6.74
C MET A 23 10.04 9.52 -6.03
N GLY A 24 10.42 9.45 -4.75
CA GLY A 24 10.88 10.62 -4.00
C GLY A 24 12.13 11.26 -4.60
N LEU A 25 13.09 10.44 -5.04
CA LEU A 25 14.26 10.91 -5.80
C LEU A 25 13.85 11.55 -7.13
N GLY A 26 12.93 10.91 -7.86
CA GLY A 26 12.37 11.42 -9.11
C GLY A 26 11.69 12.78 -8.95
N PHE A 27 10.96 12.99 -7.85
CA PHE A 27 10.34 14.28 -7.55
C PHE A 27 11.40 15.36 -7.29
N GLY A 28 12.53 15.02 -6.67
CA GLY A 28 13.62 15.97 -6.44
C GLY A 28 14.41 16.33 -7.69
N CYS A 29 14.68 15.37 -8.58
CA CYS A 29 15.53 15.59 -9.76
C CYS A 29 14.76 16.08 -10.99
N CYS A 30 13.49 15.69 -11.10
CA CYS A 30 12.84 15.52 -12.39
C CYS A 30 11.33 15.86 -12.34
N GLU A 31 10.89 16.70 -11.39
CA GLU A 31 9.47 17.10 -11.24
C GLU A 31 8.88 17.65 -12.55
N GLU A 32 9.60 18.54 -13.22
CA GLU A 32 9.19 19.14 -14.50
C GLU A 32 8.89 18.06 -15.55
N THR A 33 9.71 17.01 -15.64
CA THR A 33 9.49 15.90 -16.58
C THR A 33 8.16 15.19 -16.33
N PHE A 34 7.77 14.98 -15.07
CA PHE A 34 6.46 14.40 -14.76
C PHE A 34 5.32 15.34 -15.17
N GLU A 35 5.42 16.61 -14.81
CA GLU A 35 4.39 17.59 -15.15
C GLU A 35 4.21 17.74 -16.66
N ASP A 36 5.31 17.78 -17.40
CA ASP A 36 5.29 17.92 -18.85
C ASP A 36 4.74 16.67 -19.52
N THR A 37 5.10 15.47 -19.04
CA THR A 37 4.48 14.21 -19.49
C THR A 37 2.95 14.25 -19.35
N PHE A 38 2.45 14.80 -18.24
CA PHE A 38 1.00 14.91 -18.04
C PHE A 38 0.35 15.96 -18.95
N LYS A 39 1.01 17.11 -19.17
CA LYS A 39 0.52 18.15 -20.08
C LYS A 39 0.48 17.63 -21.51
N GLU A 40 1.53 16.96 -21.98
CA GLU A 40 1.60 16.33 -23.30
C GLU A 40 0.50 15.28 -23.48
N SER A 41 0.32 14.41 -22.48
CA SER A 41 -0.73 13.39 -22.49
C SER A 41 -2.14 14.00 -22.56
N ALA A 42 -2.40 15.09 -21.84
CA ALA A 42 -3.68 15.81 -21.92
C ALA A 42 -3.87 16.55 -23.26
N ALA A 43 -2.81 17.19 -23.77
CA ALA A 43 -2.84 17.95 -25.02
C ALA A 43 -3.15 17.03 -26.22
N ALA A 44 -2.59 15.83 -26.24
CA ALA A 44 -2.82 14.82 -27.28
C ALA A 44 -4.30 14.42 -27.41
N VAL A 45 -5.09 14.55 -26.33
CA VAL A 45 -6.51 14.17 -26.29
C VAL A 45 -7.44 15.35 -26.00
N LEU A 46 -6.95 16.60 -26.12
CA LEU A 46 -7.68 17.80 -25.71
C LEU A 46 -9.01 17.94 -26.46
N ALA A 47 -9.01 17.74 -27.78
CA ALA A 47 -10.23 17.81 -28.57
C ALA A 47 -11.20 16.66 -28.23
N GLU A 48 -10.70 15.42 -28.13
CA GLU A 48 -11.52 14.22 -28.03
C GLU A 48 -12.08 13.98 -26.61
N LYS A 49 -11.26 14.14 -25.57
CA LYS A 49 -11.61 13.79 -24.18
C LYS A 49 -11.97 15.00 -23.32
N TYR A 50 -11.51 16.19 -23.71
CA TYR A 50 -11.75 17.43 -23.00
C TYR A 50 -12.66 18.41 -23.74
N ASN A 51 -13.12 18.11 -24.96
CA ASN A 51 -13.94 19.01 -25.79
C ASN A 51 -13.28 20.39 -26.00
N GLY A 52 -11.95 20.44 -26.07
CA GLY A 52 -11.20 21.69 -26.17
C GLY A 52 -11.07 22.49 -24.85
N ASP A 53 -11.60 21.99 -23.73
CA ASP A 53 -11.53 22.68 -22.44
C ASP A 53 -10.16 22.54 -21.78
N GLN A 54 -9.29 23.52 -22.03
CA GLN A 54 -7.96 23.60 -21.42
C GLN A 54 -8.00 23.67 -19.89
N LYS A 55 -8.99 24.35 -19.29
CA LYS A 55 -9.09 24.47 -17.82
C LYS A 55 -9.35 23.10 -17.18
N LYS A 56 -10.17 22.28 -17.83
CA LYS A 56 -10.42 20.90 -17.40
C LYS A 56 -9.17 20.03 -17.55
N ALA A 57 -8.43 20.17 -18.66
CA ALA A 57 -7.15 19.50 -18.87
C ALA A 57 -6.14 19.83 -17.76
N ASP A 58 -5.91 21.11 -17.50
CA ASP A 58 -5.00 21.59 -16.44
C ASP A 58 -5.40 21.06 -15.06
N LYS A 59 -6.71 21.02 -14.77
CA LYS A 59 -7.23 20.47 -13.50
C LYS A 59 -6.92 18.99 -13.36
N VAL A 60 -7.07 18.20 -14.42
CA VAL A 60 -6.76 16.76 -14.40
C VAL A 60 -5.25 16.53 -14.28
N THR A 61 -4.42 17.28 -15.01
CA THR A 61 -2.96 17.23 -14.91
C THR A 61 -2.46 17.56 -13.51
N LYS A 62 -2.95 18.65 -12.90
CA LYS A 62 -2.63 18.99 -11.50
C LYS A 62 -3.04 17.89 -10.53
N LYS A 63 -4.18 17.23 -10.78
CA LYS A 63 -4.63 16.12 -9.93
C LYS A 63 -3.80 14.85 -10.12
N SER A 64 -3.26 14.63 -11.32
CA SER A 64 -2.34 13.53 -11.65
C SER A 64 -1.04 13.65 -10.84
N TRP A 65 -0.51 14.87 -10.69
CA TRP A 65 0.62 15.11 -9.78
C TRP A 65 0.31 14.77 -8.32
N VAL A 66 -0.91 15.07 -7.85
CA VAL A 66 -1.35 14.64 -6.51
C VAL A 66 -1.37 13.11 -6.39
N TYR A 67 -1.71 12.37 -7.46
CA TYR A 67 -1.68 10.92 -7.45
C TYR A 67 -0.24 10.37 -7.41
N MET A 68 0.71 11.00 -8.08
CA MET A 68 2.14 10.67 -7.92
C MET A 68 2.58 10.81 -6.46
N LYS A 69 2.25 11.93 -5.82
CA LYS A 69 2.58 12.14 -4.40
C LYS A 69 1.92 11.09 -3.49
N ARG A 70 0.70 10.65 -3.81
CA ARG A 70 0.03 9.56 -3.09
C ARG A 70 0.72 8.22 -3.31
N ALA A 71 1.17 7.92 -4.52
CA ALA A 71 1.91 6.71 -4.83
C ALA A 71 3.21 6.64 -4.04
N HIS A 72 3.99 7.72 -4.01
CA HIS A 72 5.20 7.83 -3.18
C HIS A 72 4.89 7.56 -1.70
N LEU A 73 3.92 8.30 -1.15
CA LEU A 73 3.60 8.23 0.28
C LEU A 73 3.10 6.84 0.69
N HIS A 74 2.15 6.27 -0.07
CA HIS A 74 1.56 4.98 0.27
C HIS A 74 2.57 3.84 0.07
N SER A 75 3.37 3.85 -1.00
CA SER A 75 4.40 2.82 -1.20
C SER A 75 5.40 2.79 -0.05
N GLN A 76 5.91 3.96 0.36
CA GLN A 76 6.87 4.04 1.49
C GLN A 76 6.21 3.65 2.82
N THR A 77 5.13 4.36 3.20
CA THR A 77 4.54 4.22 4.53
C THR A 77 3.97 2.82 4.73
N MET A 78 3.21 2.31 3.77
CA MET A 78 2.64 0.98 3.87
C MET A 78 3.72 -0.11 3.76
N GLY A 79 4.78 0.11 2.98
CA GLY A 79 5.93 -0.78 2.95
C GLY A 79 6.61 -0.91 4.32
N VAL A 80 6.88 0.22 4.99
CA VAL A 80 7.45 0.22 6.35
C VAL A 80 6.52 -0.46 7.36
N ILE A 81 5.22 -0.17 7.31
CA ILE A 81 4.22 -0.83 8.17
C ILE A 81 4.20 -2.34 7.92
N SER A 82 4.34 -2.78 6.66
CA SER A 82 4.36 -4.21 6.31
C SER A 82 5.58 -4.93 6.88
N ILE A 83 6.75 -4.27 6.90
CA ILE A 83 7.93 -4.79 7.60
C ILE A 83 7.62 -4.90 9.10
N ALA A 84 7.09 -3.85 9.72
CA ALA A 84 6.75 -3.87 11.14
C ALA A 84 5.76 -5.00 11.48
N PHE A 85 4.70 -5.17 10.68
CA PHE A 85 3.73 -6.25 10.84
C PHE A 85 4.37 -7.63 10.76
N SER A 86 5.23 -7.84 9.77
CA SER A 86 5.97 -9.08 9.58
C SER A 86 6.88 -9.39 10.77
N LEU A 87 7.64 -8.39 11.24
CA LEU A 87 8.55 -8.53 12.38
C LEU A 87 7.80 -8.77 13.69
N ILE A 88 6.67 -8.10 13.93
CA ILE A 88 5.84 -8.34 15.11
C ILE A 88 5.29 -9.77 15.07
N ALA A 89 4.76 -10.21 13.93
CA ALA A 89 4.20 -11.56 13.80
C ALA A 89 5.25 -12.66 14.06
N ALA A 90 6.45 -12.51 13.50
CA ALA A 90 7.56 -13.45 13.71
C ALA A 90 8.18 -13.35 15.11
N GLY A 91 8.33 -12.14 15.65
CA GLY A 91 8.92 -11.88 16.97
C GLY A 91 8.05 -12.40 18.11
N LEU A 92 6.73 -12.32 17.95
CA LEU A 92 5.79 -12.94 18.87
C LEU A 92 5.66 -14.45 18.62
N MET A 93 6.27 -15.02 17.58
CA MET A 93 6.18 -16.45 17.26
C MET A 93 4.72 -16.88 17.06
N PHE A 94 3.92 -16.10 16.31
CA PHE A 94 2.59 -16.54 15.90
C PHE A 94 2.67 -17.80 15.03
N PRO A 95 1.58 -18.58 14.88
CA PRO A 95 1.60 -19.77 14.04
C PRO A 95 2.09 -19.48 12.60
N PRO A 96 2.85 -20.38 11.95
CA PRO A 96 3.44 -20.16 10.63
C PRO A 96 2.49 -19.60 9.56
N LYS A 97 1.27 -20.14 9.49
CA LYS A 97 0.24 -19.68 8.54
C LYS A 97 -0.17 -18.23 8.78
N LEU A 98 -0.24 -17.80 10.04
CA LEU A 98 -0.61 -16.44 10.40
C LEU A 98 0.54 -15.46 10.10
N GLN A 99 1.79 -15.84 10.38
CA GLN A 99 2.96 -15.06 9.97
C GLN A 99 3.01 -14.87 8.46
N MET A 100 2.83 -15.96 7.70
CA MET A 100 2.81 -15.93 6.23
C MET A 100 1.67 -15.06 5.70
N GLY A 101 0.46 -15.24 6.22
CA GLY A 101 -0.70 -14.44 5.82
C GLY A 101 -0.50 -12.95 6.08
N ILE A 102 -0.12 -12.57 7.31
CA ILE A 102 0.12 -11.16 7.68
C ILE A 102 1.19 -10.53 6.79
N SER A 103 2.33 -11.22 6.62
CA SER A 103 3.45 -10.66 5.86
C SER A 103 3.14 -10.51 4.36
N ILE A 104 2.57 -11.53 3.70
CA ILE A 104 2.26 -11.47 2.27
C ILE A 104 1.14 -10.46 2.00
N LEU A 105 0.06 -10.49 2.77
CA LEU A 105 -1.09 -9.61 2.53
C LEU A 105 -0.74 -8.14 2.79
N SER A 106 0.03 -7.84 3.84
CA SER A 106 0.51 -6.47 4.07
C SER A 106 1.52 -6.03 3.01
N GLY A 107 2.53 -6.85 2.68
CA GLY A 107 3.52 -6.55 1.66
C GLY A 107 2.92 -6.32 0.27
N PHE A 108 2.01 -7.20 -0.17
CA PHE A 108 1.25 -7.02 -1.41
C PHE A 108 0.38 -5.76 -1.37
N GLY A 109 -0.29 -5.51 -0.25
CA GLY A 109 -1.10 -4.31 -0.07
C GLY A 109 -0.29 -3.01 -0.16
N GLY A 110 0.89 -2.97 0.48
CA GLY A 110 1.77 -1.80 0.44
C GLY A 110 2.33 -1.51 -0.95
N LEU A 111 2.76 -2.54 -1.68
CA LEU A 111 3.23 -2.39 -3.06
C LEU A 111 2.08 -2.04 -4.01
N GLY A 112 1.00 -2.81 -3.97
CA GLY A 112 -0.12 -2.70 -4.92
C GLY A 112 -0.87 -1.37 -4.82
N TYR A 113 -1.04 -0.84 -3.60
CA TYR A 113 -1.77 0.42 -3.43
C TYR A 113 -0.95 1.63 -3.88
N GLY A 114 0.37 1.56 -3.72
CA GLY A 114 1.32 2.47 -4.35
C GLY A 114 1.21 2.49 -5.88
N LEU A 115 1.24 1.30 -6.49
CA LEU A 115 1.11 1.12 -7.94
C LEU A 115 -0.25 1.59 -8.48
N PHE A 116 -1.34 1.40 -7.72
CA PHE A 116 -2.64 1.95 -8.08
C PHE A 116 -2.58 3.47 -8.28
N TRP A 117 -2.03 4.21 -7.31
CA TRP A 117 -1.92 5.66 -7.42
C TRP A 117 -0.98 6.07 -8.56
N LEU A 118 0.10 5.31 -8.78
CA LEU A 118 1.06 5.57 -9.86
C LEU A 118 0.37 5.48 -11.21
N PHE A 119 -0.31 4.37 -11.48
CA PHE A 119 -1.01 4.16 -12.75
C PHE A 119 -2.18 5.12 -12.93
N ALA A 120 -2.97 5.36 -11.87
CA ALA A 120 -4.04 6.35 -11.94
C ALA A 120 -3.52 7.76 -12.26
N GLY A 121 -2.33 8.12 -11.77
CA GLY A 121 -1.65 9.37 -12.08
C GLY A 121 -1.30 9.48 -13.56
N PHE A 122 -0.63 8.49 -14.12
CA PHE A 122 -0.24 8.51 -15.54
C PHE A 122 -1.43 8.38 -16.52
N LEU A 123 -2.47 7.64 -16.15
CA LEU A 123 -3.63 7.41 -17.02
C LEU A 123 -4.59 8.61 -17.06
N ALA A 124 -4.71 9.37 -15.98
CA ALA A 124 -5.74 10.41 -15.85
C ALA A 124 -5.72 11.48 -16.95
N PRO A 125 -4.57 12.04 -17.38
CA PRO A 125 -4.51 13.03 -18.45
C PRO A 125 -4.99 12.47 -19.80
N GLY A 126 -4.46 11.31 -20.21
CA GLY A 126 -4.86 10.68 -21.48
C GLY A 126 -6.30 10.17 -21.52
N MET A 127 -6.90 9.90 -20.36
CA MET A 127 -8.30 9.48 -20.26
C MET A 127 -9.28 10.66 -20.08
N GLY A 128 -8.81 11.90 -19.95
CA GLY A 128 -9.68 13.05 -19.74
C GLY A 128 -10.32 13.16 -18.35
N SER A 129 -10.04 12.21 -17.46
CA SER A 129 -10.77 12.04 -16.20
C SER A 129 -9.99 11.24 -15.18
N THR A 130 -9.90 11.78 -13.97
CA THR A 130 -9.36 11.05 -12.81
C THR A 130 -10.29 9.95 -12.31
N GLY A 131 -11.60 10.05 -12.58
CA GLY A 131 -12.56 8.99 -12.33
C GLY A 131 -12.24 7.78 -13.20
N ALA A 132 -12.22 7.98 -14.52
CA ALA A 132 -11.97 6.93 -15.49
C ALA A 132 -10.62 6.22 -15.26
N ALA A 133 -9.57 6.98 -14.93
CA ALA A 133 -8.27 6.40 -14.60
C ALA A 133 -8.31 5.54 -13.34
N LYS A 134 -8.98 5.98 -12.27
CA LYS A 134 -9.12 5.16 -11.06
C LYS A 134 -9.96 3.92 -11.30
N ASP A 135 -10.99 4.01 -12.12
CA ASP A 135 -11.86 2.88 -12.45
C ASP A 135 -11.09 1.83 -13.25
N ALA A 136 -10.26 2.26 -14.21
CA ALA A 136 -9.41 1.38 -15.02
C ALA A 136 -8.44 0.53 -14.19
N VAL A 137 -7.96 1.05 -13.06
CA VAL A 137 -7.08 0.33 -12.13
C VAL A 137 -7.74 0.05 -10.77
N GLY A 138 -9.07 0.10 -10.70
CA GLY A 138 -9.81 0.03 -9.44
C GLY A 138 -9.68 -1.32 -8.73
N LEU A 139 -9.61 -2.42 -9.49
CA LEU A 139 -9.39 -3.76 -8.95
C LEU A 139 -8.06 -3.86 -8.21
N LEU A 140 -7.00 -3.22 -8.72
CA LEU A 140 -5.71 -3.18 -8.05
C LEU A 140 -5.81 -2.44 -6.71
N ALA A 141 -6.56 -1.34 -6.65
CA ALA A 141 -6.79 -0.61 -5.40
C ALA A 141 -7.53 -1.46 -4.37
N GLN A 142 -8.62 -2.12 -4.78
CA GLN A 142 -9.46 -2.92 -3.89
C GLN A 142 -8.72 -4.14 -3.36
N ALA A 143 -8.03 -4.89 -4.24
CA ALA A 143 -7.28 -6.07 -3.83
C ALA A 143 -6.11 -5.70 -2.90
N SER A 144 -5.37 -4.65 -3.22
CA SER A 144 -4.21 -4.23 -2.41
C SER A 144 -4.63 -3.60 -1.08
N ALA A 145 -5.54 -2.62 -1.06
CA ALA A 145 -6.02 -2.03 0.19
C ALA A 145 -6.75 -3.05 1.07
N GLY A 146 -7.59 -3.91 0.46
CA GLY A 146 -8.32 -4.96 1.15
C GLY A 146 -7.40 -5.98 1.81
N SER A 147 -6.39 -6.47 1.08
CA SER A 147 -5.39 -7.38 1.64
C SER A 147 -4.61 -6.75 2.80
N PHE A 148 -4.17 -5.49 2.67
CA PHE A 148 -3.50 -4.78 3.74
C PHE A 148 -4.37 -4.67 5.00
N TYR A 149 -5.63 -4.31 4.81
CA TYR A 149 -6.58 -4.16 5.92
C TYR A 149 -6.86 -5.50 6.62
N ILE A 150 -7.01 -6.59 5.86
CA ILE A 150 -7.13 -7.95 6.41
C ILE A 150 -5.88 -8.31 7.23
N ALA A 151 -4.67 -7.99 6.74
CA ALA A 151 -3.44 -8.22 7.49
C ALA A 151 -3.41 -7.44 8.81
N ALA A 152 -3.83 -6.18 8.79
CA ALA A 152 -3.93 -5.35 9.99
C ALA A 152 -4.92 -5.92 11.01
N LEU A 153 -6.12 -6.30 10.57
CA LEU A 153 -7.12 -6.95 11.42
C LEU A 153 -6.60 -8.26 12.02
N ALA A 154 -5.96 -9.10 11.20
CA ALA A 154 -5.38 -10.36 11.66
C ALA A 154 -4.30 -10.15 12.72
N LEU A 155 -3.38 -9.20 12.48
CA LEU A 155 -2.31 -8.87 13.42
C LEU A 155 -2.86 -8.30 14.72
N PHE A 156 -3.71 -7.27 14.65
CA PHE A 156 -4.25 -6.59 15.82
C PHE A 156 -5.20 -7.49 16.61
N GLY A 157 -5.99 -8.32 15.93
CA GLY A 157 -6.82 -9.34 16.57
C GLY A 157 -5.97 -10.37 17.33
N ALA A 158 -4.94 -10.92 16.69
CA ALA A 158 -4.04 -11.88 17.34
C ALA A 158 -3.23 -11.26 18.50
N LEU A 159 -2.77 -10.03 18.33
CA LEU A 159 -2.08 -9.28 19.37
C LEU A 159 -3.01 -8.98 20.55
N GLY A 160 -4.20 -8.47 20.29
CA GLY A 160 -5.22 -8.22 21.31
C GLY A 160 -5.60 -9.48 22.07
N TYR A 161 -5.85 -10.58 21.36
CA TYR A 161 -6.12 -11.88 21.98
C TYR A 161 -5.00 -12.30 22.93
N ARG A 162 -3.74 -12.15 22.50
CA ARG A 162 -2.58 -12.52 23.31
C ARG A 162 -2.39 -11.64 24.53
N VAL A 163 -2.52 -10.33 24.37
CA VAL A 163 -2.31 -9.35 25.45
C VAL A 163 -3.40 -9.48 26.52
N PHE A 164 -4.66 -9.61 26.10
CA PHE A 164 -5.80 -9.52 27.02
C PHE A 164 -6.34 -10.88 27.50
N PHE A 165 -6.19 -11.96 26.73
CA PHE A 165 -6.83 -13.24 27.06
C PHE A 165 -5.85 -14.38 27.39
N LEU A 166 -4.69 -14.47 26.72
CA LEU A 166 -3.70 -15.51 27.05
C LEU A 166 -3.00 -15.25 28.39
N LYS A 167 -2.86 -14.00 28.82
CA LYS A 167 -2.30 -13.66 30.14
C LYS A 167 -3.22 -14.08 31.30
N MET A 168 -4.53 -14.17 31.07
CA MET A 168 -5.51 -14.62 32.08
C MET A 168 -5.55 -16.15 32.23
N ALA A 169 -5.24 -16.91 31.18
CA ALA A 169 -5.22 -18.38 31.22
C ALA A 169 -3.99 -18.94 31.97
N GLY A 170 -2.90 -18.16 32.08
CA GLY A 170 -1.67 -18.53 32.80
C GLY A 170 -1.73 -18.34 34.32
N GLN A 171 -2.81 -17.76 34.85
CA GLN A 171 -3.07 -17.65 36.30
C GLN A 171 -4.07 -18.71 36.79
N LYS A 172 -3.95 -19.97 36.33
CA LYS A 172 -4.57 -21.08 37.07
C LYS A 172 -3.76 -21.30 38.35
N ASN A 173 -4.44 -21.07 39.47
CA ASN A 173 -3.96 -21.08 40.85
C ASN A 173 -2.97 -22.24 41.15
N PRO A 174 -1.75 -21.98 41.65
CA PRO A 174 -0.80 -23.04 42.02
C PRO A 174 -1.24 -23.88 43.24
N ASN A 175 -2.37 -23.56 43.88
CA ASN A 175 -2.92 -24.28 45.03
C ASN A 175 -3.99 -25.35 44.71
N SER A 176 -4.14 -25.82 43.47
CA SER A 176 -4.89 -27.08 43.24
C SER A 176 -3.98 -28.30 43.41
N SER A 177 -3.39 -28.43 44.59
CA SER A 177 -2.80 -29.69 45.06
C SER A 177 -3.76 -30.35 46.04
N ASN A 178 -4.22 -31.54 45.69
CA ASN A 178 -4.69 -32.64 46.55
C ASN A 178 -5.75 -32.33 47.63
N GLY A 179 -6.94 -32.91 47.46
CA GLY A 179 -7.98 -33.02 48.48
C GLY A 179 -9.33 -33.30 47.87
#